data_AF-A0A085GPD8-F1
#
_entry.id   AF-A0A085GPD8-F1
#
_cell.length_a   1.000
_cell.length_b   1.000
_cell.length_c   1.000
_cell.angle_alpha   90.00
_cell.angle_beta   90.00
_cell.angle_gamma   90.00
#
_symmetry.space_group_name_H-M   'P 1'
#
loop_
_entity.id
_entity.type
_entity.pdbx_description
1 polymer ?
#
loop_
_entity_poly.entity_id
_entity_poly.type
_entity_poly.pdbx_seq_one_letter_code
_entity_poly.pdbx_strand_id
1 'polypeptide(L)'
;MVALAADVGTNMDTIADNYGKALKAGNAQDFEASLANMKAAALDAKNATPPKLEGKAANSPEIQDYKKGMDELVAGIDKASALAKAGKLDDAKKEAQGFKAIRDENHKKFR
;
A
#
# COMPACT_ATOMS: atom_id res chain seq x y z
N MET A 1 6.22 -18.54 17.28
CA MET A 1 7.20 -18.23 16.23
C MET A 1 6.81 -16.84 15.71
N VAL A 2 7.59 -15.81 16.02
CA VAL A 2 7.29 -14.44 15.57
C VAL A 2 7.55 -14.43 14.07
N ALA A 3 6.53 -14.20 13.25
CA ALA A 3 6.75 -13.88 11.85
C ALA A 3 7.69 -12.67 11.84
N LEU A 4 8.90 -12.83 11.29
CA LEU A 4 9.79 -11.70 11.04
C LEU A 4 8.96 -10.70 10.23
N ALA A 5 8.64 -9.55 10.82
CA ALA A 5 7.97 -8.49 10.09
C ALA A 5 8.78 -8.24 8.82
N ALA A 6 8.13 -8.31 7.67
CA ALA A 6 8.78 -8.06 6.40
C ALA A 6 9.41 -6.66 6.43
N ASP A 7 10.63 -6.54 5.91
CA ASP A 7 11.24 -5.21 5.77
C ASP A 7 10.43 -4.34 4.79
N VAL A 8 10.68 -3.04 4.81
CA VAL A 8 9.96 -2.09 3.94
C VAL A 8 10.11 -2.45 2.46
N GLY A 9 11.25 -3.02 2.03
CA GLY A 9 11.47 -3.43 0.64
C GLY A 9 10.53 -4.54 0.22
N THR A 10 10.47 -5.61 1.00
CA THR A 10 9.59 -6.77 0.78
C THR A 10 8.12 -6.37 0.76
N ASN A 11 7.71 -5.46 1.66
CA ASN A 11 6.35 -4.93 1.66
C ASN A 11 6.07 -4.10 0.39
N MET A 12 7.00 -3.25 -0.04
CA MET A 12 6.82 -2.43 -1.25
C MET A 12 6.74 -3.27 -2.52
N ASP A 13 7.53 -4.34 -2.61
CA ASP A 13 7.44 -5.29 -3.72
C ASP A 13 6.07 -5.99 -3.72
N THR A 14 5.58 -6.40 -2.54
CA THR A 14 4.24 -6.99 -2.37
C THR A 14 3.13 -6.01 -2.80
N ILE A 15 3.25 -4.72 -2.45
CA ILE A 15 2.32 -3.67 -2.88
C ILE A 15 2.35 -3.53 -4.40
N ALA A 16 3.53 -3.50 -5.02
CA ALA A 16 3.70 -3.35 -6.46
C ALA A 16 3.11 -4.54 -7.24
N ASP A 17 3.36 -5.76 -6.79
CA ASP A 17 2.85 -6.98 -7.42
C ASP A 17 1.33 -7.05 -7.37
N ASN A 18 0.74 -6.82 -6.19
CA ASN A 18 -0.70 -6.87 -6.03
C ASN A 18 -1.40 -5.69 -6.71
N TYR A 19 -0.77 -4.52 -6.82
CA TYR A 19 -1.26 -3.43 -7.66
C TYR A 19 -1.40 -3.86 -9.12
N GLY A 20 -0.35 -4.50 -9.67
CA GLY A 20 -0.38 -5.03 -11.04
C GLY A 20 -1.47 -6.09 -11.24
N LYS A 21 -1.68 -6.98 -10.25
CA LYS A 21 -2.76 -7.98 -10.26
C LYS A 21 -4.15 -7.34 -10.20
N ALA A 22 -4.36 -6.37 -9.31
CA ALA A 22 -5.63 -5.67 -9.16
C ALA A 22 -6.06 -5.01 -10.49
N LEU A 23 -5.17 -4.27 -11.16
CA LEU A 23 -5.51 -3.62 -12.42
C LEU A 23 -5.86 -4.61 -13.54
N LYS A 24 -5.28 -5.82 -13.52
CA LYS A 24 -5.53 -6.90 -14.48
C LYS A 24 -6.73 -7.78 -14.12
N ALA A 25 -7.27 -7.67 -12.90
CA ALA A 25 -8.34 -8.54 -12.42
C ALA A 25 -9.57 -8.52 -13.33
N GLY A 26 -10.13 -9.68 -13.67
CA GLY A 26 -11.32 -9.79 -14.53
C GLY A 26 -12.65 -9.66 -13.77
N ASN A 27 -12.60 -9.72 -12.44
CA ASN A 27 -13.79 -9.73 -11.58
C ASN A 27 -13.49 -9.04 -10.23
N ALA A 28 -14.54 -8.73 -9.48
CA ALA A 28 -14.43 -8.05 -8.19
C ALA A 28 -13.68 -8.89 -7.14
N GLN A 29 -13.87 -10.22 -7.11
CA GLN A 29 -13.23 -11.10 -6.14
C GLN A 29 -11.69 -11.05 -6.24
N ASP A 30 -11.13 -11.19 -7.44
CA ASP A 30 -9.69 -11.15 -7.67
C ASP A 30 -9.09 -9.76 -7.41
N PHE A 31 -9.87 -8.72 -7.74
CA PHE A 31 -9.52 -7.33 -7.44
C PHE A 31 -9.41 -7.11 -5.93
N GLU A 32 -10.43 -7.52 -5.17
CA GLU A 32 -10.47 -7.39 -3.72
C GLU A 32 -9.39 -8.21 -3.02
N ALA A 33 -9.13 -9.44 -3.47
CA ALA A 33 -8.05 -10.26 -2.93
C ALA A 33 -6.68 -9.57 -3.11
N SER A 34 -6.45 -8.97 -4.28
CA SER A 34 -5.24 -8.19 -4.54
C SER A 34 -5.16 -6.96 -3.62
N LEU A 35 -6.26 -6.22 -3.47
CA LEU A 35 -6.32 -5.06 -2.57
C LEU A 35 -6.12 -5.42 -1.10
N ALA A 36 -6.63 -6.56 -0.64
CA ALA A 36 -6.43 -7.03 0.72
C ALA A 36 -4.94 -7.30 1.01
N ASN A 37 -4.24 -7.93 0.07
CA ASN A 37 -2.79 -8.15 0.17
C ASN A 37 -2.01 -6.83 0.14
N MET A 38 -2.40 -5.88 -0.71
CA MET A 38 -1.80 -4.54 -0.71
C MET A 38 -1.98 -3.84 0.63
N LYS A 39 -3.18 -3.92 1.22
CA LYS A 39 -3.49 -3.28 2.51
C LYS A 39 -2.65 -3.87 3.63
N ALA A 40 -2.54 -5.20 3.69
CA ALA A 40 -1.70 -5.88 4.68
C ALA A 40 -0.23 -5.42 4.57
N ALA A 41 0.33 -5.44 3.36
CA ALA A 41 1.71 -4.99 3.14
C ALA A 41 1.92 -3.49 3.45
N ALA A 42 0.94 -2.63 3.15
CA ALA A 42 1.02 -1.21 3.49
C ALA A 42 1.00 -0.97 5.01
N LEU A 43 0.19 -1.73 5.75
CA LEU A 43 0.16 -1.66 7.22
C LEU A 43 1.44 -2.21 7.84
N ASP A 44 2.00 -3.30 7.30
CA ASP A 44 3.28 -3.84 7.75
C ASP A 44 4.42 -2.86 7.45
N ALA A 45 4.45 -2.28 6.26
CA ALA A 45 5.41 -1.24 5.88
C ALA A 45 5.34 -0.04 6.84
N LYS A 46 4.13 0.45 7.14
CA LYS A 46 3.90 1.57 8.07
C LYS A 46 4.50 1.34 9.46
N ASN A 47 4.53 0.08 9.92
CA ASN A 47 5.10 -0.30 11.22
C ASN A 47 6.61 -0.54 11.17
N ALA A 48 7.18 -0.72 9.98
CA ALA A 48 8.61 -0.85 9.77
C ALA A 48 9.29 0.53 9.63
N THR A 49 10.61 0.56 9.82
CA THR A 49 11.42 1.77 9.61
C THR A 49 12.11 1.66 8.25
N PRO A 50 11.90 2.62 7.32
CA PRO A 50 12.61 2.64 6.06
C PRO A 50 14.12 2.85 6.25
N PRO A 51 14.99 2.24 5.41
CA PRO A 51 16.45 2.36 5.55
C PRO A 51 16.96 3.80 5.63
N LYS A 52 16.39 4.73 4.84
CA LYS A 52 16.77 6.15 4.88
C LYS A 52 16.45 6.87 6.19
N LEU A 53 15.57 6.29 7.02
CA LEU A 53 15.12 6.84 8.28
C LEU A 53 15.67 6.06 9.48
N GLU A 54 16.56 5.09 9.26
CA GLU A 54 17.27 4.42 10.35
C GLU A 54 18.04 5.45 11.20
N GLY A 55 17.93 5.31 12.53
CA GLY A 55 18.52 6.25 13.48
C GLY A 55 17.71 7.55 13.71
N LYS A 56 16.62 7.78 12.97
CA LYS A 56 15.69 8.87 13.28
C LYS A 56 14.80 8.51 14.47
N ALA A 57 14.41 9.51 15.25
CA ALA A 57 13.46 9.33 16.34
C ALA A 57 12.08 8.92 15.79
N ALA A 58 11.37 8.03 16.49
CA ALA A 58 10.07 7.50 16.07
C ALA A 58 8.97 8.57 15.85
N ASN A 59 9.12 9.74 16.50
CA ASN A 59 8.26 10.91 16.37
C ASN A 59 8.85 12.01 15.48
N SER A 60 9.95 11.73 14.77
CA SER A 60 10.54 12.67 13.82
C SER A 60 9.54 13.03 12.70
N PRO A 61 9.56 14.27 12.20
CA PRO A 61 8.71 14.68 11.08
C PRO A 61 8.80 13.73 9.88
N GLU A 62 9.98 13.20 9.59
CA GLU A 62 10.21 12.29 8.47
C GLU A 62 9.53 10.92 8.65
N ILE A 63 9.58 10.33 9.85
CA ILE A 63 8.87 9.08 10.14
C ILE A 63 7.35 9.32 10.12
N GLN A 64 6.88 10.48 10.57
CA GLN A 64 5.46 10.82 10.50
C GLN A 64 4.99 11.04 9.05
N ASP A 65 5.81 11.69 8.20
CA ASP A 65 5.50 11.87 6.77
C ASP A 65 5.43 10.52 6.04
N TYR A 66 6.35 9.59 6.35
CA TYR A 66 6.28 8.22 5.83
C TYR A 66 4.99 7.50 6.23
N LYS A 67 4.64 7.54 7.52
CA LYS A 67 3.41 6.91 8.03
C LYS A 67 2.16 7.50 7.38
N LYS A 68 2.14 8.82 7.17
CA LYS A 68 1.06 9.52 6.49
C LYS A 68 0.89 9.03 5.05
N GLY A 69 1.99 8.88 4.31
CA GLY A 69 1.93 8.35 2.95
C GLY A 69 1.40 6.90 2.88
N MET A 70 1.72 6.07 3.88
CA MET A 70 1.12 4.73 3.98
C MET A 70 -0.37 4.78 4.34
N ASP A 71 -0.78 5.71 5.21
CA ASP A 71 -2.21 5.92 5.53
C ASP A 71 -3.02 6.38 4.33
N GLU A 72 -2.47 7.27 3.50
CA GLU A 72 -3.09 7.71 2.24
C GLU A 72 -3.28 6.52 1.26
N LEU A 73 -2.27 5.65 1.15
CA LEU A 73 -2.38 4.44 0.34
C LEU A 73 -3.47 3.50 0.87
N VAL A 74 -3.52 3.26 2.18
CA VAL A 74 -4.54 2.41 2.82
C VAL A 74 -5.95 2.98 2.61
N ALA A 75 -6.13 4.29 2.75
CA ALA A 75 -7.41 4.95 2.52
C ALA A 75 -7.87 4.81 1.06
N GLY A 76 -6.96 4.96 0.10
CA GLY A 76 -7.24 4.70 -1.31
C GLY A 76 -7.66 3.25 -1.57
N ILE A 77 -6.97 2.29 -0.96
CA ILE A 77 -7.30 0.86 -1.06
C ILE A 77 -8.71 0.58 -0.51
N ASP A 78 -9.06 1.14 0.64
CA ASP A 78 -10.38 0.97 1.24
C ASP A 78 -11.49 1.53 0.35
N LYS A 79 -11.26 2.70 -0.26
CA LYS A 79 -12.20 3.30 -1.20
C LYS A 79 -12.38 2.46 -2.46
N ALA A 80 -11.29 1.96 -3.06
CA ALA A 80 -11.38 1.07 -4.22
C ALA A 80 -12.05 -0.27 -3.89
N SER A 81 -11.78 -0.85 -2.71
CA SER A 81 -12.47 -2.06 -2.24
C SER A 81 -13.97 -1.81 -2.08
N ALA A 82 -14.39 -0.68 -1.51
CA ALA A 82 -15.80 -0.34 -1.38
C ALA A 82 -16.51 -0.23 -2.74
N LEU A 83 -15.84 0.34 -3.76
CA LEU A 83 -16.36 0.40 -5.13
C LEU A 83 -16.53 -1.01 -5.74
N ALA A 84 -15.54 -1.88 -5.56
CA ALA A 84 -15.61 -3.25 -6.06
C ALA A 84 -16.76 -4.05 -5.40
N LYS A 85 -16.95 -3.90 -4.08
CA LYS A 85 -18.08 -4.51 -3.33
C LYS A 85 -19.44 -4.01 -3.81
N ALA A 86 -19.50 -2.78 -4.29
CA ALA A 86 -20.70 -2.20 -4.87
C ALA A 86 -20.95 -2.64 -6.33
N GLY A 87 -20.17 -3.58 -6.87
CA GLY A 87 -20.25 -4.05 -8.25
C GLY A 87 -19.65 -3.09 -9.28
N LYS A 88 -18.95 -2.04 -8.83
CA LYS A 88 -18.38 -0.99 -9.70
C LYS A 88 -16.90 -1.24 -9.96
N LEU A 89 -16.59 -2.36 -10.62
CA LEU A 89 -15.20 -2.78 -10.83
C LEU A 89 -14.38 -1.77 -11.66
N ASP A 90 -14.97 -1.16 -12.69
CA ASP A 90 -14.26 -0.18 -13.52
C ASP A 90 -13.94 1.11 -12.73
N ASP A 91 -14.87 1.60 -11.92
CA ASP A 91 -14.63 2.73 -11.02
C ASP A 91 -13.58 2.38 -9.96
N ALA A 92 -13.62 1.17 -9.42
CA ALA A 92 -12.64 0.67 -8.46
C ALA A 92 -11.22 0.64 -9.06
N LYS A 93 -11.08 0.16 -10.30
CA LYS A 93 -9.80 0.17 -11.02
C LYS A 93 -9.32 1.59 -11.31
N LYS A 94 -10.23 2.50 -11.66
CA LYS A 94 -9.91 3.92 -11.89
C LYS A 94 -9.39 4.58 -10.60
N GLU A 95 -10.02 4.31 -9.47
CA GLU A 95 -9.50 4.74 -8.16
C GLU A 95 -8.10 4.17 -7.91
N ALA A 96 -7.92 2.88 -8.16
CA ALA A 96 -6.65 2.19 -7.93
C ALA A 96 -5.50 2.74 -8.78
N GLN A 97 -5.75 3.35 -9.94
CA GLN A 97 -4.69 3.98 -10.75
C GLN A 97 -3.90 5.04 -9.96
N GLY A 98 -4.53 5.71 -8.99
CA GLY A 98 -3.88 6.69 -8.12
C GLY A 98 -2.83 6.10 -7.16
N PHE A 99 -2.89 4.80 -6.87
CA PHE A 99 -2.00 4.17 -5.88
C PHE A 99 -0.53 4.23 -6.30
N LYS A 100 -0.27 4.19 -7.60
CA LYS A 100 1.10 4.29 -8.13
C LYS A 100 1.76 5.61 -7.74
N ALA A 101 1.02 6.73 -7.78
CA ALA A 101 1.58 8.03 -7.43
C ALA A 101 1.99 8.09 -5.95
N ILE A 102 1.10 7.62 -5.06
CA ILE A 102 1.37 7.58 -3.60
C ILE A 102 2.57 6.68 -3.30
N ARG A 103 2.61 5.47 -3.89
CA ARG A 103 3.72 4.54 -3.74
C ARG A 103 5.03 5.14 -4.23
N ASP A 104 5.05 5.71 -5.44
CA ASP A 104 6.26 6.24 -6.05
C ASP A 104 6.82 7.45 -5.27
N GLU A 105 5.94 8.31 -4.75
CA GLU A 105 6.35 9.43 -3.88
C GLU A 105 7.00 8.93 -2.59
N ASN A 106 6.39 7.97 -1.90
CA ASN A 106 6.93 7.39 -0.68
C ASN A 106 8.26 6.66 -0.94
N HIS A 107 8.32 5.87 -2.02
CA HIS A 107 9.53 5.14 -2.41
C HIS A 107 10.69 6.09 -2.71
N LYS A 108 10.44 7.20 -3.41
CA LYS A 108 11.46 8.22 -3.70
C LYS A 108 12.00 8.86 -2.42
N LYS A 109 11.10 9.20 -1.47
CA LYS A 109 11.45 9.88 -0.23
C LYS A 109 12.20 8.98 0.76
N PHE A 110 11.78 7.72 0.90
CA PHE A 110 12.14 6.91 2.07
C PHE A 110 12.85 5.58 1.79
N ARG A 111 12.96 5.14 0.52
CA ARG A 111 13.76 3.96 0.15
C ARG A 111 15.15 4.32 -0.34
#